data_AF-A0AA90H4B8-F1
#
_entry.id   AF-A0AA90H4B8-F1
#
_cell.length_a   1.000
_cell.length_b   1.000
_cell.length_c   1.000
_cell.angle_alpha   90.00
_cell.angle_beta   90.00
_cell.angle_gamma   90.00
#
_symmetry.space_group_name_H-M   'P 1'
#
loop_
_entity.id
_entity.type
_entity.pdbx_description
1 polymer ?
#
loop_
_entity_poly.entity_id
_entity_poly.type
_entity_poly.pdbx_seq_one_letter_code
_entity_poly.pdbx_strand_id
1 'polypeptide(L)'
;MLGLLLTVPALRRRAVRRLAGTAFEAAPRPRRHSWGHAVVTWPDGTSREGWLRAADGMDYTADVVTQTALRLAGGGARPGAYTPTAAFGPDLAEAAGGEFLLD
;
A
#
# COMPACT_ATOMS: atom_id res chain seq x y z
N MET A 1 18.31 -28.19 -14.31
CA MET A 1 17.30 -29.24 -14.57
C MET A 1 16.08 -29.18 -13.64
N LEU A 2 16.18 -28.74 -12.37
CA LEU A 2 15.03 -28.57 -11.46
C LEU A 2 13.93 -27.61 -11.98
N GLY A 3 14.29 -26.58 -12.74
CA GLY A 3 13.33 -25.62 -13.31
C GLY A 3 12.32 -26.25 -14.28
N LEU A 4 12.65 -27.39 -14.93
CA LEU A 4 11.74 -28.07 -15.85
C LEU A 4 10.50 -28.61 -15.11
N LEU A 5 10.65 -29.01 -13.85
CA LEU A 5 9.54 -29.50 -13.02
C LEU A 5 8.50 -28.41 -12.72
N LEU A 6 8.88 -27.13 -12.78
CA LEU A 6 7.97 -26.00 -12.58
C LEU A 6 7.05 -25.74 -13.78
N THR A 7 7.30 -26.39 -14.92
CA THR A 7 6.39 -26.36 -16.07
C THR A 7 5.10 -27.16 -15.79
N VAL A 8 5.17 -28.17 -14.92
CA VAL A 8 4.01 -28.97 -14.48
C VAL A 8 3.20 -28.19 -13.44
N PRO A 9 1.93 -27.81 -13.70
CA PRO A 9 1.17 -26.91 -12.81
C PRO A 9 1.01 -27.40 -11.37
N ALA A 10 0.89 -28.72 -11.16
CA ALA A 10 0.76 -29.30 -9.82
C ALA A 10 2.06 -29.17 -9.01
N LEU A 11 3.20 -29.45 -9.63
CA LEU A 11 4.52 -29.32 -9.00
C LEU A 11 4.85 -27.84 -8.74
N ARG A 12 4.52 -26.95 -9.68
CA ARG A 12 4.61 -25.49 -9.47
C ARG A 12 3.79 -25.04 -8.27
N ARG A 13 2.51 -25.41 -8.18
CA ARG A 13 1.64 -25.05 -7.04
C ARG A 13 2.16 -25.60 -5.71
N ARG A 14 2.78 -26.79 -5.71
CA ARG A 14 3.39 -27.37 -4.50
C ARG A 14 4.66 -26.63 -4.10
N ALA A 15 5.51 -26.30 -5.07
CA ALA A 15 6.70 -25.48 -4.83
C ALA A 15 6.34 -24.09 -4.29
N VAL A 16 5.36 -23.41 -4.90
CA VAL A 16 4.86 -22.12 -4.41
C VAL A 16 4.30 -22.23 -2.99
N ARG A 17 3.49 -23.25 -2.67
CA ARG A 17 2.98 -23.44 -1.31
C ARG A 17 4.09 -23.70 -0.28
N ARG A 18 5.13 -24.44 -0.65
CA ARG A 18 6.30 -24.68 0.20
C ARG A 18 7.06 -23.37 0.45
N LEU A 19 7.30 -22.59 -0.60
CA LEU A 19 7.97 -21.29 -0.51
C LEU A 19 7.14 -20.26 0.27
N ALA A 20 5.82 -20.27 0.13
CA ALA A 20 4.95 -19.37 0.89
C ALA A 20 4.98 -19.65 2.41
N GLY A 21 5.33 -20.88 2.82
CA GLY A 21 5.43 -21.27 4.22
C GLY A 21 6.82 -21.12 4.83
N THR A 22 7.84 -20.70 4.07
CA THR A 22 9.17 -20.47 4.64
C THR A 22 9.19 -19.15 5.39
N ALA A 23 9.48 -19.20 6.69
CA ALA A 23 9.77 -18.00 7.46
C ALA A 23 11.16 -17.49 7.09
N PHE A 24 11.23 -16.24 6.65
CA PHE A 24 12.48 -15.52 6.48
C PHE A 24 12.72 -14.67 7.72
N GLU A 25 13.98 -14.57 8.13
CA GLU A 25 14.36 -13.61 9.16
C GLU A 25 14.08 -12.19 8.63
N ALA A 26 13.35 -11.41 9.41
CA ALA A 26 13.04 -10.05 9.03
C ALA A 26 14.32 -9.23 9.01
N ALA A 27 14.66 -8.65 7.86
CA ALA A 27 15.76 -7.70 7.79
C ALA A 27 15.46 -6.53 8.76
N PRO A 28 16.47 -6.03 9.49
CA PRO A 28 16.29 -4.89 10.35
C PRO A 28 15.80 -3.70 9.52
N ARG A 29 14.87 -2.96 10.10
CA ARG A 29 14.19 -1.89 9.40
C ARG A 29 15.20 -0.78 9.01
N PRO A 30 15.36 -0.46 7.72
CA PRO A 30 16.41 0.44 7.26
C PRO A 30 16.15 1.91 7.65
N ARG A 31 14.90 2.26 7.97
CA ARG A 31 14.49 3.64 8.29
C ARG A 31 13.29 3.66 9.24
N ARG A 32 13.28 4.61 10.16
CA ARG A 32 12.17 4.77 11.12
C ARG A 32 10.87 5.22 10.45
N HIS A 33 10.96 6.01 9.38
CA HIS A 33 9.80 6.53 8.65
C HIS A 33 9.90 6.28 7.16
N SER A 34 8.74 6.13 6.54
CA SER A 34 8.54 6.16 5.09
C SER A 34 7.84 7.46 4.73
N TRP A 35 8.07 7.93 3.52
CA TRP A 35 7.64 9.25 3.09
C TRP A 35 6.95 9.19 1.72
N GLY A 36 5.85 9.91 1.58
CA GLY A 36 5.26 10.29 0.31
C GLY A 36 5.51 11.77 0.06
N HIS A 37 5.81 12.14 -1.18
CA HIS A 37 6.07 13.54 -1.57
C HIS A 37 5.22 13.86 -2.79
N ALA A 38 4.53 14.99 -2.75
CA ALA A 38 3.70 15.47 -3.85
C ALA A 38 3.92 16.97 -4.06
N VAL A 39 4.00 17.36 -5.34
CA VAL A 39 4.03 18.76 -5.76
C VAL A 39 2.87 18.97 -6.73
N VAL A 40 2.08 20.00 -6.50
CA VAL A 40 0.96 20.41 -7.35
C VAL A 40 1.28 21.78 -7.92
N THR A 41 1.16 21.93 -9.24
CA THR A 41 1.35 23.20 -9.95
C THR A 41 0.09 23.54 -10.72
N TRP A 42 -0.41 24.76 -10.58
CA TRP A 42 -1.61 25.26 -11.25
C TRP A 42 -1.29 26.05 -12.53
N PRO A 43 -2.27 26.25 -13.44
CA PRO A 43 -2.05 26.97 -14.69
C PRO A 43 -1.58 28.42 -14.55
N ASP A 44 -1.83 29.06 -13.40
CA ASP A 44 -1.34 30.41 -13.07
C ASP A 44 0.13 30.43 -12.63
N GLY A 45 0.79 29.27 -12.60
CA GLY A 45 2.18 29.10 -12.20
C GLY A 45 2.38 28.96 -10.69
N THR A 46 1.32 29.02 -9.88
CA THR A 46 1.42 28.75 -8.45
C THR A 46 1.75 27.27 -8.22
N SER A 47 2.56 26.98 -7.21
CA SER A 47 2.87 25.60 -6.81
C SER A 47 2.71 25.42 -5.30
N ARG A 48 2.42 24.20 -4.90
CA ARG A 48 2.43 23.75 -3.51
C ARG A 48 3.10 22.40 -3.40
N GLU A 49 3.85 22.25 -2.33
CA GLU A 49 4.52 21.01 -1.95
C GLU A 49 3.87 20.44 -0.70
N GLY A 50 3.83 19.12 -0.60
CA GLY A 50 3.30 18.44 0.58
C GLY A 50 3.97 17.10 0.79
N TRP A 51 4.12 16.74 2.05
CA TRP A 51 4.71 15.49 2.48
C TRP A 51 3.71 14.65 3.26
N LEU A 52 3.81 13.33 3.11
CA LEU A 52 3.11 12.36 3.93
C LEU A 52 4.16 11.57 4.70
N ARG A 53 4.15 11.67 6.02
CA ARG A 53 4.97 10.84 6.89
C ARG A 53 4.19 9.59 7.26
N ALA A 54 4.82 8.42 7.14
CA ALA A 54 4.30 7.15 7.64
C ALA A 54 5.38 6.43 8.45
N ALA A 55 4.96 5.43 9.22
CA ALA A 55 5.88 4.50 9.84
C ALA A 55 6.49 3.58 8.76
N ASP A 56 6.17 2.29 8.77
CA ASP A 56 6.71 1.38 7.76
C ASP A 56 5.94 1.57 6.47
N GLY A 57 6.61 1.48 5.32
CA GLY A 57 5.92 1.63 4.04
C GLY A 57 4.95 0.48 3.77
N MET A 58 5.34 -0.75 4.12
CA MET A 58 4.50 -1.93 3.90
C MET A 58 3.39 -2.03 4.95
N ASP A 59 3.70 -1.79 6.22
CA ASP A 59 2.65 -1.77 7.27
C ASP A 59 1.61 -0.69 6.95
N TYR A 60 2.06 0.52 6.59
CA TYR A 60 1.16 1.60 6.17
C TYR A 60 0.30 1.21 4.97
N THR A 61 0.88 0.52 3.98
CA THR A 61 0.12 0.02 2.82
C THR A 61 -0.95 -1.00 3.26
N ALA A 62 -0.60 -1.92 4.15
CA ALA A 62 -1.54 -2.90 4.71
C ALA A 62 -2.66 -2.22 5.52
N ASP A 63 -2.34 -1.17 6.27
CA ASP A 63 -3.30 -0.39 7.02
C ASP A 63 -4.25 0.38 6.11
N VAL A 64 -3.76 1.00 5.02
CA VAL A 64 -4.61 1.63 3.99
C VAL A 64 -5.58 0.62 3.38
N VAL A 65 -5.11 -0.58 3.04
CA VAL A 65 -5.97 -1.65 2.51
C VAL A 65 -7.03 -2.06 3.53
N THR A 66 -6.64 -2.22 4.80
CA THR A 66 -7.56 -2.58 5.89
C THR A 66 -8.63 -1.50 6.08
N GLN A 67 -8.22 -0.24 6.16
CA GLN A 67 -9.11 0.92 6.30
C GLN A 67 -10.06 1.08 5.12
N THR A 68 -9.60 0.76 3.90
CA THR A 68 -10.43 0.74 2.69
C THR A 68 -11.46 -0.39 2.76
N ALA A 69 -11.04 -1.61 3.13
CA ALA A 69 -11.91 -2.77 3.22
C ALA A 69 -13.00 -2.59 4.29
N LEU A 70 -12.67 -2.02 5.44
CA LEU A 70 -13.64 -1.71 6.50
C LEU A 70 -14.71 -0.73 6.03
N ARG A 71 -14.33 0.34 5.33
CA ARG A 71 -15.28 1.33 4.78
C ARG A 71 -16.15 0.74 3.67
N LEU A 72 -15.58 -0.11 2.82
CA LEU A 72 -16.33 -0.86 1.80
C LEU A 72 -17.37 -1.78 2.44
N ALA A 73 -16.97 -2.56 3.45
CA ALA A 73 -17.87 -3.46 4.17
C ALA A 73 -19.00 -2.68 4.88
N GLY A 74 -18.74 -1.45 5.32
CA GLY A 74 -19.74 -0.54 5.88
C GLY A 74 -20.67 0.12 4.85
N GLY A 75 -20.52 -0.17 3.55
CA GLY A 75 -21.37 0.41 2.49
C GLY A 75 -21.02 1.86 2.13
N GLY A 76 -19.83 2.35 2.51
CA GLY A 76 -19.45 3.74 2.34
C GLY A 76 -19.06 4.15 0.91
N ALA A 77 -19.05 3.22 -0.05
CA ALA A 77 -18.61 3.49 -1.43
C ALA A 77 -19.72 3.31 -2.46
N ARG A 78 -19.63 4.10 -3.54
CA ARG A 78 -20.47 3.93 -4.73
C ARG A 78 -20.01 2.70 -5.53
N PRO A 79 -20.91 1.96 -6.20
CA PRO A 79 -20.53 0.89 -7.12
C PRO A 79 -19.59 1.40 -8.24
N GLY A 80 -18.53 0.66 -8.52
CA GLY A 80 -17.56 1.00 -9.56
C GLY A 80 -16.13 0.64 -9.18
N ALA A 81 -15.17 1.06 -10.01
CA ALA A 81 -13.74 0.93 -9.76
C ALA A 81 -13.14 2.29 -9.45
N TYR A 82 -12.60 2.44 -8.25
CA TYR A 82 -12.05 3.69 -7.73
C TYR A 82 -10.71 3.43 -7.05
N THR A 83 -9.82 4.42 -7.08
CA THR A 83 -8.68 4.43 -6.16
C THR A 83 -9.19 4.67 -4.74
N PRO A 84 -8.48 4.20 -3.69
CA PRO A 84 -8.93 4.37 -2.31
C PRO A 84 -9.23 5.84 -1.94
N THR A 85 -8.34 6.76 -2.32
CA THR A 85 -8.52 8.21 -2.08
C THR A 85 -9.69 8.79 -2.87
N ALA A 86 -9.96 8.31 -4.09
CA ALA A 86 -11.13 8.76 -4.86
C ALA A 86 -12.45 8.24 -4.26
N ALA A 87 -12.43 7.09 -3.59
CA ALA A 87 -13.60 6.52 -2.93
C ALA A 87 -13.89 7.15 -1.56
N PHE A 88 -12.85 7.44 -0.77
CA PHE A 88 -12.98 7.77 0.66
C PHE A 88 -12.28 9.05 1.10
N GLY A 89 -11.66 9.79 0.18
CA GLY A 89 -10.96 11.03 0.47
C GLY A 89 -9.55 10.86 1.06
N PRO A 90 -8.84 11.98 1.29
CA PRO A 90 -7.47 11.99 1.79
C PRO A 90 -7.35 11.54 3.25
N ASP A 91 -8.38 11.73 4.08
CA ASP A 91 -8.43 11.34 5.51
C ASP A 91 -8.20 9.83 5.71
N LEU A 92 -8.36 9.02 4.65
CA LEU A 92 -7.97 7.62 4.65
C LEU A 92 -6.48 7.43 4.99
N ALA A 93 -5.61 8.35 4.56
CA ALA A 93 -4.18 8.31 4.83
C ALA A 93 -3.90 8.48 6.33
N GLU A 94 -4.59 9.42 6.98
CA GLU A 94 -4.44 9.66 8.42
C GLU A 94 -5.03 8.53 9.25
N ALA A 95 -6.18 7.99 8.83
CA ALA A 95 -6.78 6.81 9.46
C ALA A 95 -5.90 5.55 9.37
N ALA A 96 -5.01 5.49 8.37
CA ALA A 96 -4.00 4.44 8.23
C ALA A 96 -2.68 4.77 8.98
N GLY A 97 -2.65 5.82 9.79
CA GLY A 97 -1.47 6.22 10.58
C GLY A 97 -0.47 7.09 9.83
N GLY A 98 -0.86 7.66 8.70
CA GLY A 98 -0.12 8.68 7.99
C GLY A 98 -0.31 10.06 8.63
N GLU A 99 0.60 10.99 8.35
CA GLU A 99 0.52 12.38 8.79
C GLU A 99 0.89 13.29 7.62
N PHE A 100 -0.02 14.20 7.27
CA PHE A 100 0.26 15.22 6.27
C PHE A 100 1.08 16.37 6.89
N LEU A 101 2.20 16.68 6.26
CA LEU A 101 3.01 17.86 6.54
C LEU A 101 2.87 18.80 5.34
N LEU A 102 2.03 19.81 5.50
CA LEU A 102 1.72 20.80 4.47
C LEU A 102 2.20 22.17 4.98
N ASP A 103 2.93 22.89 4.13
CA ASP A 103 3.38 24.27 4.37
C ASP A 103 2.44 25.28 3.69
#